data_AF-T0Z696-F1
#
_entry.id   AF-T0Z696-F1
#
_cell.length_a   1.000
_cell.length_b   1.000
_cell.length_c   1.000
_cell.angle_alpha   90.00
_cell.angle_beta   90.00
_cell.angle_gamma   90.00
#
_symmetry.space_group_name_H-M   'P 1'
#
loop_
_entity.id
_entity.type
_entity.pdbx_description
1 polymer ?
#
loop_
_entity_poly.entity_id
_entity_poly.type
_entity_poly.pdbx_seq_one_letter_code
_entity_poly.pdbx_strand_id
1 'polypeptide(L)'
;MTESKHHYDERSIEAVYRVIYERRDMRHFLPLPVEPAILRRLLDAAHAAPSVGLSQPWRIVRITSAELRGHIYDLVQQERQRTAEA
;
A
#
# COMPACT_ATOMS: atom_id res chain seq x y z
N MET A 1 -22.63 16.00 27.34
CA MET A 1 -21.90 16.00 26.06
C MET A 1 -22.78 15.29 25.06
N THR A 2 -23.28 15.99 24.04
CA THR A 2 -24.17 15.42 23.03
C THR A 2 -23.33 14.55 22.10
N GLU A 3 -23.68 13.27 21.99
CA GLU A 3 -23.04 12.34 21.04
C GLU A 3 -23.17 12.89 19.61
N SER A 4 -22.03 13.14 18.96
CA SER A 4 -22.01 13.54 17.56
C SER A 4 -22.34 12.35 16.69
N LYS A 5 -23.28 12.50 15.74
CA LYS A 5 -23.63 11.48 14.73
C LYS A 5 -22.44 11.01 13.87
N HIS A 6 -21.32 11.72 13.93
CA HIS A 6 -20.09 11.42 13.18
C HIS A 6 -19.00 10.81 14.04
N HIS A 7 -19.25 10.56 15.32
CA HIS A 7 -18.31 9.91 16.21
C HIS A 7 -18.31 8.40 15.93
N TYR A 8 -17.13 7.83 15.69
CA TYR A 8 -16.94 6.39 15.63
C TYR A 8 -16.99 5.81 17.04
N ASP A 9 -17.48 4.57 17.18
CA ASP A 9 -17.42 3.86 18.47
C ASP A 9 -15.97 3.57 18.89
N GLU A 10 -15.77 3.33 20.19
CA GLU A 10 -14.43 3.12 20.77
C GLU A 10 -13.66 1.98 20.11
N ARG A 11 -14.34 0.88 19.72
CA ARG A 11 -13.67 -0.27 19.08
C ARG A 11 -13.19 0.09 17.68
N SER A 12 -13.98 0.86 16.93
CA SER A 12 -13.59 1.36 15.61
C SER A 12 -12.38 2.30 15.71
N ILE A 13 -12.37 3.19 16.70
CA ILE A 13 -11.24 4.09 16.96
C ILE A 13 -9.97 3.28 17.30
N GLU A 14 -10.07 2.34 18.23
CA GLU A 14 -8.94 1.48 18.62
C GLU A 14 -8.40 0.68 17.43
N ALA A 15 -9.28 0.10 16.61
CA ALA A 15 -8.89 -0.67 15.43
C ALA A 15 -8.09 0.18 14.42
N VAL A 16 -8.49 1.44 14.19
CA VAL A 16 -7.75 2.35 13.29
C VAL A 16 -6.35 2.61 13.82
N TYR A 17 -6.22 2.97 15.10
CA TYR A 17 -4.90 3.22 15.71
C TYR A 17 -4.02 1.97 15.68
N ARG A 18 -4.60 0.81 15.99
CA ARG A 18 -3.90 -0.47 15.93
C ARG A 18 -3.33 -0.74 14.53
N VAL A 19 -4.14 -0.60 13.48
CA VAL A 19 -3.66 -0.78 12.09
C VAL A 19 -2.53 0.21 11.75
N ILE A 20 -2.65 1.47 12.16
CA ILE A 20 -1.62 2.49 11.92
C ILE A 20 -0.30 2.15 12.60
N TYR A 21 -0.33 1.61 13.83
CA TYR A 21 0.87 1.28 14.60
C TYR A 21 1.46 -0.09 14.28
N GLU A 22 0.64 -1.06 13.87
CA GLU A 22 1.10 -2.41 13.55
C GLU A 22 1.65 -2.55 12.14
N ARG A 23 1.28 -1.67 11.19
CA ARG A 23 1.80 -1.74 9.81
C ARG A 23 3.33 -1.65 9.78
N ARG A 24 3.95 -2.43 8.89
CA ARG A 24 5.40 -2.47 8.69
C ARG A 24 5.75 -2.33 7.21
N ASP A 25 6.93 -1.78 6.95
CA ASP A 25 7.58 -1.84 5.64
C ASP A 25 8.18 -3.24 5.47
N MET A 26 7.50 -4.10 4.71
CA MET A 26 7.87 -5.51 4.57
C MET A 26 8.84 -5.71 3.40
N ARG A 27 9.92 -6.44 3.64
CA ARG A 27 10.94 -6.76 2.62
C ARG A 27 10.99 -8.23 2.21
N HIS A 28 10.27 -9.09 2.92
CA HIS A 28 10.16 -10.52 2.64
C HIS A 28 8.68 -10.91 2.58
N PHE A 29 8.29 -11.63 1.53
CA PHE A 29 6.91 -12.03 1.26
C PHE A 29 6.81 -13.53 1.13
N LEU A 30 5.65 -14.09 1.49
CA LEU A 30 5.34 -15.48 1.18
C LEU A 30 5.24 -15.65 -0.34
N PRO A 31 5.62 -16.82 -0.90
CA PRO A 31 5.51 -17.10 -2.33
C PRO A 31 4.06 -17.41 -2.77
N LEU A 32 3.08 -16.99 -1.98
CA LEU A 32 1.66 -17.22 -2.23
C LEU A 32 1.07 -16.07 -3.05
N PRO A 33 0.16 -16.36 -3.99
CA PRO A 33 -0.56 -15.31 -4.70
C PRO A 33 -1.47 -14.53 -3.74
N VAL A 34 -1.70 -13.26 -4.06
CA VAL A 34 -2.74 -12.45 -3.40
C VAL A 34 -4.08 -12.79 -4.03
N GLU A 35 -5.05 -13.15 -3.21
CA GLU A 35 -6.43 -13.43 -3.64
C GLU A 35 -7.02 -12.25 -4.44
N PRO A 36 -7.70 -12.48 -5.58
CA PRO A 36 -8.23 -11.41 -6.41
C PRO A 36 -9.17 -10.44 -5.66
N ALA A 37 -9.99 -10.96 -4.75
CA ALA A 37 -10.89 -10.14 -3.94
C ALA A 37 -10.14 -9.23 -2.95
N ILE A 38 -9.03 -9.70 -2.39
CA ILE A 38 -8.17 -8.89 -1.52
C ILE A 38 -7.52 -7.78 -2.34
N LEU A 39 -6.95 -8.13 -3.51
CA LEU A 39 -6.35 -7.14 -4.41
C LEU A 39 -7.35 -6.05 -4.77
N ARG A 40 -8.62 -6.41 -5.08
CA ARG A 40 -9.65 -5.43 -5.38
C ARG A 40 -9.90 -4.47 -4.22
N ARG A 41 -10.05 -4.99 -3.00
CA ARG A 41 -10.23 -4.16 -1.79
C ARG A 41 -9.07 -3.20 -1.55
N LEU A 42 -7.83 -3.62 -1.83
CA LEU A 42 -6.66 -2.75 -1.71
C LEU A 42 -6.67 -1.61 -2.73
N LEU A 43 -7.05 -1.89 -3.98
CA LEU A 43 -7.16 -0.89 -5.03
C LEU A 43 -8.29 0.11 -4.73
N ASP A 44 -9.43 -0.37 -4.25
CA ASP A 44 -10.56 0.49 -3.86
C ASP A 44 -10.16 1.41 -2.68
N ALA A 45 -9.46 0.87 -1.69
CA ALA A 45 -8.94 1.67 -0.57
C ALA A 45 -7.93 2.73 -1.02
N ALA A 46 -7.02 2.40 -1.95
CA ALA A 46 -6.07 3.37 -2.52
C ALA A 46 -6.81 4.49 -3.28
N HIS A 47 -7.88 4.14 -4.01
CA HIS A 47 -8.68 5.09 -4.78
C HIS A 47 -9.49 6.06 -3.90
N ALA A 48 -9.80 5.68 -2.66
CA ALA A 48 -10.50 6.53 -1.69
C ALA A 48 -9.62 7.65 -1.08
N ALA A 49 -8.33 7.70 -1.41
CA ALA A 49 -7.45 8.77 -0.96
C ALA A 49 -7.94 10.14 -1.45
N PRO A 50 -7.76 11.22 -0.67
CA PRO A 50 -8.09 12.57 -1.12
C PRO A 50 -7.15 13.00 -2.26
N SER A 51 -7.66 13.84 -3.16
CA SER A 51 -6.85 14.49 -4.20
C SER A 51 -7.32 15.93 -4.43
N VAL A 52 -6.39 16.78 -4.85
CA VAL A 52 -6.70 18.17 -5.23
C VAL A 52 -7.72 18.17 -6.36
N GLY A 53 -8.86 18.83 -6.13
CA GLY A 53 -9.94 18.95 -7.12
C GLY A 53 -10.54 17.62 -7.58
N LEU A 54 -10.44 16.55 -6.79
CA LEU A 54 -10.83 15.19 -7.19
C LEU A 54 -10.12 14.69 -8.46
N SER A 55 -8.89 15.16 -8.70
CA SER A 55 -8.12 14.83 -9.92
C SER A 55 -7.69 13.36 -10.02
N GLN A 56 -7.59 12.65 -8.89
CA GLN A 56 -7.20 11.24 -8.80
C GLN A 56 -6.04 10.86 -9.75
N PRO A 57 -4.87 11.54 -9.64
CA PRO A 57 -3.83 11.49 -10.68
C PRO A 57 -3.06 10.17 -10.70
N TRP A 58 -3.24 9.32 -9.69
CA TRP A 58 -2.52 8.06 -9.54
C TRP A 58 -2.73 7.12 -10.73
N ARG A 59 -1.68 6.36 -11.01
CA ARG A 59 -1.68 5.21 -11.91
C ARG A 59 -1.15 4.02 -11.13
N ILE A 60 -1.91 2.94 -11.09
CA ILE A 60 -1.49 1.70 -10.43
C ILE A 60 -1.18 0.69 -11.53
N VAL A 61 0.07 0.27 -11.61
CA VAL A 61 0.55 -0.71 -12.59
C VAL A 61 0.74 -2.04 -11.88
N ARG A 62 0.02 -3.08 -12.32
CA ARG A 62 0.19 -4.44 -11.81
C ARG A 62 1.19 -5.19 -12.69
N ILE A 63 2.34 -5.51 -12.12
CA ILE A 63 3.38 -6.28 -12.81
C ILE A 63 3.13 -7.78 -12.57
N THR A 64 2.75 -8.49 -13.62
CA THR A 64 2.52 -9.95 -13.58
C THR A 64 3.60 -10.75 -14.29
N SER A 65 4.39 -10.12 -15.17
CA SER A 65 5.52 -10.77 -15.85
C SER A 65 6.67 -10.99 -14.86
N ALA A 66 7.09 -12.25 -14.72
CA ALA A 66 8.23 -12.63 -13.90
C ALA A 66 9.55 -12.08 -14.45
N GLU A 67 9.70 -12.05 -15.79
CA GLU A 67 10.86 -11.51 -16.49
C GLU A 67 11.01 -10.01 -16.21
N LEU A 68 9.93 -9.24 -16.40
CA LEU A 68 9.95 -7.79 -16.13
C LEU A 68 10.28 -7.49 -14.66
N ARG A 69 9.75 -8.30 -13.74
CA ARG A 69 10.09 -8.18 -12.31
C ARG A 69 11.58 -8.46 -12.06
N GLY A 70 12.19 -9.40 -12.77
CA GLY A 70 13.64 -9.64 -12.74
C GLY A 70 14.44 -8.42 -13.18
N HIS A 71 14.10 -7.84 -14.33
CA HIS A 71 14.78 -6.63 -14.82
C HIS A 71 14.69 -5.45 -13.86
N ILE A 72 13.53 -5.24 -13.22
CA ILE A 72 13.35 -4.19 -12.21
C ILE A 72 14.23 -4.46 -10.98
N TYR A 73 14.29 -5.72 -10.53
CA TYR A 73 15.14 -6.11 -9.41
C TYR A 73 16.61 -5.79 -9.69
N ASP A 74 17.13 -6.16 -10.87
CA ASP A 74 18.52 -5.93 -11.25
C ASP A 74 18.86 -4.44 -11.30
N LEU A 75 17.96 -3.63 -11.87
CA LEU A 75 18.11 -2.17 -11.89
C LEU A 75 18.23 -1.59 -10.48
N VAL A 76 17.37 -2.03 -9.55
CA VAL A 76 17.43 -1.59 -8.15
C VAL A 76 18.72 -2.03 -7.47
N GLN A 77 19.24 -3.24 -7.74
CA GLN A 77 20.51 -3.67 -7.16
C GLN A 77 21.69 -2.84 -7.66
N GLN A 78 21.71 -2.49 -8.95
CA GLN A 78 22.75 -1.63 -9.52
C GLN A 78 22.75 -0.25 -8.84
N GLU A 79 21.58 0.38 -8.67
CA GLU A 79 21.50 1.69 -7.99
C GLU A 79 21.88 1.62 -6.51
N ARG A 80 21.57 0.52 -5.84
CA ARG A 80 22.01 0.30 -4.45
C ARG A 80 23.54 0.28 -4.33
N GLN A 81 24.23 -0.39 -5.25
CA GLN A 81 25.69 -0.43 -5.26
C GLN A 81 26.28 0.95 -5.52
N ARG A 82 25.76 1.69 -6.52
CA ARG A 82 26.22 3.06 -6.81
C ARG A 82 26.04 4.01 -5.63
N THR A 83 24.91 3.89 -4.92
CA THR A 83 24.62 4.71 -3.74
C THR A 83 25.52 4.36 -2.57
N ALA A 84 25.99 3.11 -2.45
CA ALA A 84 26.92 2.70 -1.41
C ALA A 84 28.37 3.16 -1.67
N GLU A 85 28.72 3.42 -2.94
CA GLU A 85 30.03 3.89 -3.38
C GLU A 85 30.19 5.42 -3.37
N ALA A 86 29.08 6.16 -3.23
CA ALA A 86 29.02 7.63 -3.21
C ALA A 86 29.13 8.20 -1.79
#